data_AF-A0A0D2SII7-F1
#
_entry.id   AF-A0A0D2SII7-F1
#
_cell.length_a   1.000
_cell.length_b   1.000
_cell.length_c   1.000
_cell.angle_alpha   90.00
_cell.angle_beta   90.00
_cell.angle_gamma   90.00
#
_symmetry.space_group_name_H-M   'P 1'
#
loop_
_entity.id
_entity.type
_entity.pdbx_description
1 polymer ?
#
loop_
_entity_poly.entity_id
_entity_poly.type
_entity_poly.pdbx_seq_one_letter_code
_entity_poly.pdbx_strand_id
1 'polypeptide(L)'
;MENELHNFIKVWILAIISLCYCFYIPSKLPKGIFKLISLTPIFIFFLYLPLTISTAHLVGITAFFLSCYKQILNKNVVLAMYCVHIYIELELILALAATLARAMFGFEIQPQFNELYLATSLQDFWGRRWNLMVTSILRPTVYYPIRRISTRLLGSRWASLPAIVVVFVVSGLMHELIFYYMTRVAPSWEVTWFFILHGVAVAAEVVVKKVVPEKMRLHPVVSGASALGFVAVTAVWLFLPQLVRNGVDEKNIGEYSKVMDLIKGLLPF
;
A
#
# COMPACT_ATOMS: atom_id res chain seq x y z
N MET A 1 21.40 -30.18 2.82
CA MET A 1 20.67 -29.06 3.43
C MET A 1 21.63 -28.09 4.05
N GLU A 2 22.67 -28.59 4.72
CA GLU A 2 23.67 -27.77 5.42
C GLU A 2 24.33 -26.73 4.54
N ASN A 3 24.64 -27.06 3.28
CA ASN A 3 25.28 -26.10 2.38
C ASN A 3 24.35 -24.92 2.02
N GLU A 4 23.04 -25.14 1.94
CA GLU A 4 22.07 -24.08 1.61
C GLU A 4 21.65 -23.25 2.83
N LEU A 5 21.52 -23.86 4.01
CA LEU A 5 21.31 -23.12 5.25
C LEU A 5 22.54 -22.30 5.64
N HIS A 6 23.74 -22.84 5.42
CA HIS A 6 25.00 -22.10 5.55
C HIS A 6 25.07 -20.94 4.57
N ASN A 7 24.62 -21.14 3.33
CA ASN A 7 24.53 -20.05 2.35
C ASN A 7 23.48 -19.01 2.73
N PHE A 8 22.32 -19.41 3.26
CA PHE A 8 21.29 -18.51 3.76
C PHE A 8 21.81 -17.66 4.93
N ILE A 9 22.38 -18.29 5.96
CA ILE A 9 22.96 -17.61 7.12
C ILE A 9 24.10 -16.69 6.69
N LYS A 10 24.99 -17.15 5.79
CA LYS A 10 26.04 -16.30 5.20
C LYS A 10 25.46 -15.09 4.46
N VAL A 11 24.42 -15.26 3.66
CA VAL A 11 23.81 -14.17 2.88
C VAL A 11 23.18 -13.12 3.79
N TRP A 12 22.46 -13.54 4.82
CA TRP A 12 21.87 -12.60 5.79
C TRP A 12 22.92 -11.89 6.65
N ILE A 13 23.96 -12.60 7.07
CA ILE A 13 25.11 -12.01 7.78
C ILE A 13 25.85 -11.01 6.87
N LEU A 14 26.10 -11.36 5.60
CA LEU A 14 26.71 -10.45 4.63
C LEU A 14 25.83 -9.22 4.35
N ALA A 15 24.52 -9.38 4.22
CA ALA A 15 23.59 -8.27 3.99
C ALA A 15 23.58 -7.28 5.18
N ILE A 16 23.57 -7.81 6.40
CA ILE A 16 23.62 -6.99 7.63
C ILE A 16 25.00 -6.29 7.74
N ILE A 17 26.10 -7.01 7.48
CA ILE A 17 27.46 -6.42 7.48
C ILE A 17 27.60 -5.35 6.38
N SER A 18 27.06 -5.57 5.18
CA SER A 18 27.06 -4.60 4.08
C SER A 18 26.25 -3.36 4.41
N LEU A 19 25.10 -3.51 5.07
CA LEU A 19 24.31 -2.38 5.56
C LEU A 19 25.08 -1.60 6.65
N CYS A 20 25.68 -2.28 7.62
CA CYS A 20 26.54 -1.63 8.62
C CYS A 20 27.73 -0.92 7.98
N TYR A 21 28.34 -1.51 6.95
CA TYR A 21 29.44 -0.92 6.17
C TYR A 21 29.01 0.34 5.40
N CYS A 22 27.84 0.31 4.74
CA CYS A 22 27.25 1.44 4.00
C CYS A 22 26.96 2.66 4.89
N PHE A 23 26.66 2.45 6.16
CA PHE A 23 26.43 3.54 7.11
C PHE A 23 27.72 4.00 7.78
N TYR A 24 28.63 3.09 8.12
CA TYR A 24 29.82 3.41 8.89
C TYR A 24 30.95 4.00 8.05
N ILE A 25 31.36 3.37 6.95
CA ILE A 25 32.55 3.77 6.17
C ILE A 25 32.31 5.07 5.37
N PRO A 26 31.20 5.25 4.65
CA PRO A 26 30.91 6.51 3.95
C PRO A 26 30.73 7.70 4.90
N SER A 27 30.43 7.48 6.18
CA SER A 27 30.37 8.55 7.19
C SER A 27 31.75 9.09 7.58
N LYS A 28 32.83 8.31 7.35
CA LYS A 28 34.22 8.68 7.64
C LYS A 28 34.99 9.24 6.43
N LEU A 29 34.42 9.16 5.23
CA LEU A 29 35.06 9.63 3.99
C LEU A 29 34.59 11.06 3.61
N PRO A 30 35.43 11.87 2.94
CA PRO A 30 35.05 13.20 2.47
C PRO A 30 33.96 13.12 1.38
N LYS A 31 33.10 14.15 1.30
CA LYS A 31 31.96 14.18 0.36
C LYS A 31 32.48 14.23 -1.08
N GLY A 32 32.02 13.31 -1.95
CA GLY A 32 32.39 13.28 -3.37
C GLY A 32 32.54 11.86 -3.93
N ILE A 33 33.22 11.75 -5.07
CA ILE A 33 33.28 10.53 -5.90
C ILE A 33 33.85 9.30 -5.18
N PHE A 34 34.70 9.50 -4.17
CA PHE A 34 35.26 8.43 -3.35
C PHE A 34 34.20 7.69 -2.50
N LYS A 35 33.11 8.36 -2.07
CA LYS A 35 31.98 7.67 -1.42
C LYS A 35 31.22 6.80 -2.41
N LEU A 36 31.04 7.29 -3.63
CA LEU A 36 30.32 6.57 -4.67
C LEU A 36 31.09 5.30 -5.09
N ILE A 37 32.41 5.43 -5.29
CA ILE A 37 33.30 4.30 -5.60
C ILE A 37 33.30 3.25 -4.48
N SER A 38 33.22 3.67 -3.20
CA SER A 38 33.16 2.74 -2.07
C SER A 38 31.86 1.92 -1.99
N LEU A 39 30.79 2.37 -2.66
CA LEU A 39 29.48 1.71 -2.68
C LEU A 39 29.24 0.88 -3.94
N THR A 40 30.02 1.09 -5.01
CA THR A 40 29.89 0.37 -6.30
C THR A 40 29.91 -1.16 -6.17
N PRO A 41 30.77 -1.79 -5.33
CA PRO A 41 30.77 -3.25 -5.15
C PRO A 41 29.47 -3.79 -4.50
N ILE A 42 28.83 -2.97 -3.65
CA ILE A 42 27.62 -3.32 -2.91
C ILE A 42 26.41 -3.24 -3.84
N PHE A 43 26.37 -2.24 -4.73
CA PHE A 43 25.33 -2.15 -5.76
C PHE A 43 25.38 -3.33 -6.73
N ILE A 44 26.56 -3.82 -7.12
CA ILE A 44 26.70 -5.02 -7.97
C ILE A 44 26.21 -6.29 -7.24
N PHE A 45 26.47 -6.41 -5.94
CA PHE A 45 26.00 -7.52 -5.10
C PHE A 45 24.46 -7.53 -4.92
N PHE A 46 23.86 -6.36 -4.67
CA PHE A 46 22.39 -6.20 -4.56
C PHE A 46 21.66 -6.27 -5.90
N LEU A 47 22.36 -6.13 -7.04
CA LEU A 47 21.82 -6.33 -8.39
C LEU A 47 21.85 -7.80 -8.84
N TYR A 48 22.72 -8.63 -8.25
CA TYR A 48 22.79 -10.08 -8.56
C TYR A 48 21.78 -10.90 -7.73
N LEU A 49 21.50 -10.48 -6.49
CA LEU A 49 20.55 -11.09 -5.56
C LEU A 49 19.07 -11.19 -6.05
N PRO A 50 18.51 -10.24 -6.82
CA PRO A 50 17.10 -10.26 -7.25
C PRO A 50 16.83 -11.20 -8.43
N LEU A 51 17.87 -11.75 -9.08
CA LEU A 51 17.72 -12.56 -10.30
C LEU A 51 17.42 -14.04 -10.01
N THR A 52 17.27 -14.46 -8.75
CA THR A 52 17.11 -15.86 -8.36
C THR A 52 15.86 -16.19 -7.52
N ILE A 53 14.94 -15.25 -7.25
CA ILE A 53 13.85 -15.49 -6.28
C ILE A 53 12.48 -14.98 -6.76
N SER A 54 11.51 -15.90 -6.94
CA SER A 54 10.11 -15.57 -7.19
C SER A 54 9.39 -15.19 -5.90
N THR A 55 8.85 -13.97 -5.85
CA THR A 55 7.61 -13.47 -5.21
C THR A 55 7.06 -14.00 -3.87
N ALA A 56 7.26 -15.25 -3.47
CA ALA A 56 6.76 -15.83 -2.22
C ALA A 56 7.56 -15.40 -0.97
N HIS A 57 8.84 -15.08 -1.13
CA HIS A 57 9.73 -14.80 0.02
C HIS A 57 9.45 -13.46 0.71
N LEU A 58 9.04 -12.41 -0.02
CA LEU A 58 8.81 -11.08 0.59
C LEU A 58 7.52 -11.04 1.42
N VAL A 59 6.49 -11.79 0.98
CA VAL A 59 5.20 -11.91 1.67
C VAL A 59 5.33 -12.83 2.90
N GLY A 60 6.09 -13.92 2.78
CA GLY A 60 6.41 -14.80 3.90
C GLY A 60 7.21 -14.11 5.01
N ILE A 61 8.16 -13.22 4.67
CA ILE A 61 8.96 -12.47 5.66
C ILE A 61 8.07 -11.51 6.47
N THR A 62 7.16 -10.78 5.83
CA THR A 62 6.28 -9.83 6.52
C THR A 62 5.21 -10.52 7.35
N ALA A 63 4.61 -11.60 6.85
CA ALA A 63 3.65 -12.43 7.59
C ALA A 63 4.30 -13.14 8.80
N PHE A 64 5.54 -13.62 8.66
CA PHE A 64 6.32 -14.21 9.75
C PHE A 64 6.61 -13.20 10.86
N PHE A 65 7.07 -11.98 10.52
CA PHE A 65 7.28 -10.91 11.50
C PHE A 65 5.98 -10.53 12.23
N LEU A 66 4.86 -10.39 11.52
CA LEU A 66 3.55 -10.12 12.13
C LEU A 66 3.12 -11.24 13.10
N SER A 67 3.33 -12.52 12.71
CA SER A 67 2.95 -13.68 13.53
C SER A 67 3.78 -13.80 14.82
N CYS A 68 5.09 -13.52 14.76
CA CYS A 68 6.01 -13.60 15.89
C CYS A 68 5.74 -12.52 16.95
N TYR A 69 5.22 -11.36 16.54
CA TYR A 69 4.97 -10.24 17.45
C TYR A 69 3.50 -10.06 17.86
N LYS A 70 2.54 -10.76 17.22
CA LYS A 70 1.09 -10.68 17.52
C LYS A 70 0.78 -10.95 18.99
N GLN A 71 1.58 -11.78 19.67
CA GLN A 71 1.40 -12.13 21.09
C GLN A 71 2.09 -11.17 22.07
N ILE A 72 3.07 -10.38 21.61
CA ILE A 72 3.91 -9.51 22.47
C ILE A 72 3.46 -8.05 22.37
N LEU A 73 2.92 -7.65 21.22
CA LEU A 73 2.60 -6.26 20.93
C LEU A 73 1.16 -5.90 21.27
N ASN A 74 0.97 -4.62 21.63
CA ASN A 74 -0.35 -4.04 21.82
C ASN A 74 -1.17 -4.18 20.52
N LYS A 75 -2.45 -4.54 20.65
CA LYS A 75 -3.41 -4.70 19.54
C LYS A 75 -3.37 -3.54 18.54
N ASN A 76 -3.24 -2.30 19.00
CA ASN A 76 -3.18 -1.12 18.13
C ASN A 76 -1.92 -1.09 17.26
N VAL A 77 -0.79 -1.55 17.79
CA VAL A 77 0.49 -1.63 17.07
C VAL A 77 0.45 -2.73 16.01
N VAL A 78 -0.16 -3.88 16.34
CA VAL A 78 -0.38 -4.98 15.38
C VAL A 78 -1.28 -4.51 14.23
N LEU A 79 -2.36 -3.79 14.52
CA LEU A 79 -3.26 -3.23 13.50
C LEU A 79 -2.57 -2.18 12.62
N ALA A 80 -1.73 -1.31 13.19
CA ALA A 80 -0.92 -0.38 12.42
C ALA A 80 0.06 -1.11 11.47
N MET A 81 0.66 -2.21 11.91
CA MET A 81 1.49 -3.03 11.04
C MET A 81 0.71 -3.71 9.92
N TYR A 82 -0.53 -4.17 10.17
CA TYR A 82 -1.40 -4.68 9.10
C TYR A 82 -1.68 -3.61 8.05
N CYS A 83 -1.93 -2.36 8.44
CA CYS A 83 -2.10 -1.26 7.49
C CYS A 83 -0.86 -1.05 6.61
N VAL A 84 0.33 -1.06 7.21
CA VAL A 84 1.61 -0.93 6.48
C VAL A 84 1.85 -2.15 5.57
N HIS A 85 1.56 -3.34 6.07
CA HIS A 85 1.73 -4.59 5.32
C HIS A 85 0.88 -4.62 4.05
N ILE A 86 -0.41 -4.29 4.16
CA ILE A 86 -1.32 -4.22 3.00
C ILE A 86 -0.81 -3.20 1.98
N TYR A 87 -0.32 -2.04 2.43
CA TYR A 87 0.24 -1.04 1.52
C TYR A 87 1.44 -1.59 0.73
N ILE A 88 2.42 -2.18 1.43
CA ILE A 88 3.63 -2.73 0.81
C ILE A 88 3.29 -3.90 -0.12
N GLU A 89 2.37 -4.77 0.30
CA GLU A 89 1.94 -5.93 -0.49
C GLU A 89 1.25 -5.48 -1.79
N LEU A 90 0.31 -4.54 -1.71
CA LEU A 90 -0.36 -3.98 -2.88
C LEU A 90 0.63 -3.28 -3.82
N GLU A 91 1.55 -2.48 -3.28
CA GLU A 91 2.59 -1.81 -4.07
C GLU A 91 3.46 -2.83 -4.81
N LEU A 92 3.90 -3.88 -4.13
CA LEU A 92 4.74 -4.92 -4.71
C LEU A 92 4.03 -5.70 -5.82
N ILE A 93 2.81 -6.20 -5.56
CA ILE A 93 2.04 -6.99 -6.52
C ILE A 93 1.75 -6.17 -7.78
N LEU A 94 1.35 -4.91 -7.62
CA LEU A 94 1.04 -4.03 -8.74
C LEU A 94 2.29 -3.60 -9.51
N ALA A 95 3.41 -3.34 -8.82
CA ALA A 95 4.68 -3.02 -9.47
C ALA A 95 5.21 -4.20 -10.28
N LEU A 96 5.09 -5.43 -9.76
CA LEU A 96 5.46 -6.64 -10.49
C LEU A 96 4.57 -6.82 -11.72
N ALA A 97 3.25 -6.71 -11.57
CA ALA A 97 2.31 -6.83 -12.68
C ALA A 97 2.61 -5.78 -13.78
N ALA A 98 2.91 -4.54 -13.38
CA ALA A 98 3.32 -3.49 -14.31
C ALA A 98 4.64 -3.80 -15.02
N THR A 99 5.63 -4.33 -14.29
CA THR A 99 6.93 -4.70 -14.86
C THR A 99 6.79 -5.84 -15.87
N LEU A 100 6.00 -6.86 -15.55
CA LEU A 100 5.71 -7.97 -16.46
C LEU A 100 4.97 -7.49 -17.70
N ALA A 101 3.95 -6.66 -17.56
CA ALA A 101 3.21 -6.12 -18.69
C ALA A 101 4.09 -5.20 -19.56
N ARG A 102 5.00 -4.42 -18.96
CA ARG A 102 6.02 -3.66 -19.70
C ARG A 102 6.98 -4.57 -20.46
N ALA A 103 7.42 -5.66 -19.86
CA ALA A 103 8.33 -6.62 -20.49
C ALA A 103 7.67 -7.38 -21.65
N MET A 104 6.40 -7.77 -21.51
CA MET A 104 5.67 -8.53 -22.52
C MET A 104 5.13 -7.68 -23.67
N PHE A 105 4.65 -6.47 -23.37
CA PHE A 105 3.91 -5.65 -24.34
C PHE A 105 4.56 -4.30 -24.63
N GLY A 106 5.64 -3.93 -23.93
CA GLY A 106 6.35 -2.66 -24.14
C GLY A 106 5.62 -1.42 -23.62
N PHE A 107 4.47 -1.57 -22.95
CA PHE A 107 3.71 -0.43 -22.43
C PHE A 107 4.32 0.14 -21.15
N GLU A 108 4.49 1.46 -21.09
CA GLU A 108 4.81 2.15 -19.85
C GLU A 108 3.54 2.28 -19.00
N ILE A 109 3.46 1.50 -17.93
CA ILE A 109 2.34 1.53 -17.00
C ILE A 109 2.61 2.59 -15.95
N GLN A 110 1.61 3.45 -15.72
CA GLN A 110 1.68 4.50 -14.70
C GLN A 110 1.93 3.89 -13.31
N PRO A 111 2.83 4.50 -12.50
CA PRO A 111 3.01 4.06 -11.12
C PRO A 111 1.69 4.11 -10.35
N GLN A 112 1.39 3.06 -9.60
CA GLN A 112 0.10 2.90 -8.94
C GLN A 112 0.01 3.72 -7.65
N PHE A 113 1.13 3.92 -6.96
CA PHE A 113 1.24 4.80 -5.80
C PHE A 113 2.24 5.92 -6.05
N ASN A 114 2.00 7.07 -5.42
CA ASN A 114 2.87 8.23 -5.53
C ASN A 114 3.15 8.82 -4.14
N GLU A 115 4.21 8.33 -3.49
CA GLU A 115 4.74 8.79 -2.20
C GLU A 115 3.62 9.10 -1.19
N LEU A 116 2.88 8.05 -0.79
CA LEU A 116 1.62 8.19 -0.06
C LEU A 116 1.74 8.94 1.27
N TYR A 117 2.88 8.78 1.94
CA TYR A 117 3.21 9.41 3.21
C TYR A 117 3.41 10.94 3.11
N LEU A 118 3.52 11.49 1.90
CA LEU A 118 3.58 12.93 1.65
C LEU A 118 2.21 13.56 1.34
N ALA A 119 1.12 12.83 1.56
CA ALA A 119 -0.22 13.36 1.38
C ALA A 119 -0.45 14.60 2.27
N THR A 120 -0.97 15.68 1.68
CA THR A 120 -1.24 16.95 2.37
C THR A 120 -2.70 17.12 2.80
N SER A 121 -3.59 16.26 2.29
CA SER A 121 -5.04 16.27 2.57
C SER A 121 -5.69 14.97 2.10
N LEU A 122 -6.96 14.71 2.44
CA LEU A 122 -7.68 13.52 1.97
C LEU A 122 -7.90 13.57 0.45
N GLN A 123 -8.14 14.77 -0.09
CA GLN A 123 -8.26 14.95 -1.54
C GLN A 123 -6.94 14.61 -2.26
N ASP A 124 -5.80 15.00 -1.69
CA ASP A 124 -4.47 14.71 -2.25
C ASP A 124 -4.16 13.21 -2.15
N PHE A 125 -4.45 12.60 -1.00
CA PHE A 125 -4.31 11.16 -0.77
C PHE A 125 -5.09 10.35 -1.82
N TRP A 126 -6.42 10.50 -1.87
CA TRP A 126 -7.27 9.67 -2.74
C TRP A 126 -7.19 10.06 -4.22
N GLY A 127 -6.89 11.31 -4.53
CA GLY A 127 -6.97 11.82 -5.90
C GLY A 127 -5.66 11.78 -6.69
N ARG A 128 -4.51 11.69 -6.01
CA ARG A 128 -3.18 11.87 -6.62
C ARG A 128 -2.08 10.94 -6.10
N ARG A 129 -2.33 10.19 -5.04
CA ARG A 129 -1.29 9.39 -4.38
C ARG A 129 -1.67 7.93 -4.16
N TRP A 130 -2.94 7.65 -3.90
CA TRP A 130 -3.47 6.31 -3.71
C TRP A 130 -4.05 5.76 -5.02
N ASN A 131 -3.54 4.60 -5.45
CA ASN A 131 -4.05 3.80 -6.57
C ASN A 131 -4.47 4.64 -7.79
N LEU A 132 -3.48 5.22 -8.48
CA LEU A 132 -3.66 6.11 -9.62
C LEU A 132 -4.37 5.44 -10.79
N MET A 133 -4.21 4.12 -10.95
CA MET A 133 -4.93 3.32 -11.93
C MET A 133 -6.45 3.32 -11.68
N VAL A 134 -6.89 3.09 -10.43
CA VAL A 134 -8.32 3.18 -10.10
C VAL A 134 -8.85 4.60 -10.31
N THR A 135 -8.04 5.61 -9.95
CA THR A 135 -8.40 7.02 -10.20
C THR A 135 -8.53 7.32 -11.69
N SER A 136 -7.65 6.79 -12.54
CA SER A 136 -7.69 7.02 -13.99
C SER A 136 -8.87 6.31 -14.67
N ILE A 137 -9.37 5.22 -14.09
CA ILE A 137 -10.57 4.52 -14.54
C ILE A 137 -11.84 5.24 -14.06
N LEU A 138 -11.97 5.53 -12.76
CA LEU A 138 -13.20 6.09 -12.17
C LEU A 138 -13.48 7.54 -12.62
N ARG A 139 -12.45 8.30 -12.97
CA ARG A 139 -12.59 9.70 -13.38
C ARG A 139 -13.39 9.86 -14.69
N PRO A 140 -13.04 9.19 -15.80
CA PRO A 140 -13.84 9.24 -17.03
C PRO A 140 -15.15 8.43 -16.93
N THR A 141 -15.16 7.31 -16.21
CA THR A 141 -16.32 6.39 -16.19
C THR A 141 -17.43 6.82 -15.24
N VAL A 142 -17.10 7.45 -14.11
CA VAL A 142 -18.08 7.81 -13.07
C VAL A 142 -18.05 9.31 -12.80
N TYR A 143 -16.89 9.88 -12.50
CA TYR A 143 -16.81 11.27 -12.02
C TYR A 143 -17.32 12.29 -13.05
N TYR A 144 -16.81 12.26 -14.29
CA TYR A 144 -17.21 13.23 -15.32
C TYR A 144 -18.69 13.12 -15.73
N PRO A 145 -19.25 11.92 -15.97
CA PRO A 145 -20.69 11.79 -16.25
C PRO A 145 -21.55 12.34 -15.11
N ILE A 146 -21.28 11.96 -13.86
CA ILE A 146 -22.06 12.41 -12.71
C ILE A 146 -21.91 13.91 -12.49
N ARG A 147 -20.71 14.47 -12.63
CA ARG A 147 -20.49 15.92 -12.54
C ARG A 147 -21.25 16.66 -13.64
N ARG A 148 -21.30 16.14 -14.87
CA ARG A 148 -22.03 16.76 -15.98
C ARG A 148 -23.53 16.82 -15.70
N ILE A 149 -24.10 15.73 -15.20
CA ILE A 149 -25.51 15.66 -14.78
C ILE A 149 -25.74 16.63 -13.61
N SER A 150 -24.88 16.61 -12.61
CA SER A 150 -24.99 17.43 -11.40
C SER A 150 -24.84 18.92 -11.69
N THR A 151 -24.08 19.31 -12.71
CA THR A 151 -23.97 20.71 -13.16
C THR A 151 -25.31 21.27 -13.61
N ARG A 152 -26.16 20.44 -14.24
CA ARG A 152 -27.50 20.86 -14.69
C ARG A 152 -28.46 21.09 -13.52
N LEU A 153 -28.26 20.40 -12.40
CA LEU A 153 -29.17 20.41 -11.25
C LEU A 153 -28.73 21.40 -10.14
N LEU A 154 -27.43 21.43 -9.82
CA LEU A 154 -26.87 22.11 -8.65
C LEU A 154 -25.93 23.29 -9.00
N GLY A 155 -25.73 23.54 -10.30
CA GLY A 155 -24.79 24.53 -10.81
C GLY A 155 -23.32 24.09 -10.74
N SER A 156 -22.47 24.76 -11.53
CA SER A 156 -21.06 24.41 -11.70
C SER A 156 -20.26 24.44 -10.37
N ARG A 157 -20.66 25.31 -9.44
CA ARG A 157 -19.99 25.47 -8.14
C ARG A 157 -20.07 24.22 -7.26
N TRP A 158 -21.19 23.50 -7.29
CA TRP A 158 -21.46 22.38 -6.38
C TRP A 158 -21.52 21.02 -7.07
N ALA A 159 -21.50 21.00 -8.40
CA ALA A 159 -21.54 19.78 -9.22
C ALA A 159 -20.47 18.72 -8.87
N SER A 160 -19.34 19.14 -8.27
CA SER A 160 -18.28 18.21 -7.87
C SER A 160 -18.65 17.36 -6.65
N LEU A 161 -19.51 17.84 -5.76
CA LEU A 161 -19.82 17.15 -4.49
C LEU A 161 -20.52 15.80 -4.69
N PRO A 162 -21.68 15.73 -5.40
CA PRO A 162 -22.31 14.44 -5.68
C PRO A 162 -21.41 13.52 -6.51
N ALA A 163 -20.62 14.07 -7.44
CA ALA A 163 -19.68 13.29 -8.23
C ALA A 163 -18.59 12.61 -7.38
N ILE A 164 -18.07 13.29 -6.35
CA ILE A 164 -17.13 12.70 -5.40
C ILE A 164 -17.81 11.55 -4.65
N VAL A 165 -18.97 11.80 -4.04
CA VAL A 165 -19.65 10.77 -3.21
C VAL A 165 -19.99 9.53 -4.05
N VAL A 166 -20.50 9.71 -5.27
CA VAL A 166 -20.84 8.58 -6.15
C VAL A 166 -19.60 7.78 -6.57
N VAL A 167 -18.46 8.42 -6.86
CA VAL A 167 -17.19 7.71 -7.14
C VAL A 167 -16.80 6.82 -5.98
N PHE A 168 -16.91 7.32 -4.75
CA PHE A 168 -16.59 6.53 -3.55
C PHE A 168 -17.60 5.41 -3.30
N VAL A 169 -18.90 5.63 -3.55
CA VAL A 169 -19.92 4.56 -3.48
C VAL A 169 -19.59 3.44 -4.47
N VAL A 170 -19.31 3.78 -5.74
CA VAL A 170 -18.96 2.78 -6.76
C VAL A 170 -17.68 2.03 -6.36
N SER A 171 -16.67 2.74 -5.85
CA SER A 171 -15.45 2.11 -5.34
C SER A 171 -15.72 1.18 -4.16
N GLY A 172 -16.57 1.59 -3.22
CA GLY A 172 -16.97 0.79 -2.06
C GLY A 172 -17.68 -0.50 -2.46
N LEU A 173 -18.63 -0.44 -3.39
CA LEU A 173 -19.32 -1.63 -3.92
C LEU A 173 -18.35 -2.61 -4.59
N MET A 174 -17.36 -2.11 -5.33
CA MET A 174 -16.32 -2.96 -5.93
C MET A 174 -15.46 -3.64 -4.85
N HIS A 175 -15.09 -2.93 -3.79
CA HIS A 175 -14.34 -3.53 -2.68
C HIS A 175 -15.17 -4.52 -1.88
N GLU A 176 -16.46 -4.27 -1.70
CA GLU A 176 -17.39 -5.23 -1.08
C GLU A 176 -17.43 -6.54 -1.89
N LEU A 177 -17.50 -6.44 -3.21
CA LEU A 177 -17.45 -7.59 -4.11
C LEU A 177 -16.12 -8.34 -4.02
N ILE A 178 -15.00 -7.63 -3.98
CA ILE A 178 -13.66 -8.23 -3.79
C ILE A 178 -13.62 -8.98 -2.46
N PHE A 179 -14.10 -8.36 -1.39
CA PHE A 179 -14.14 -8.98 -0.05
C PHE A 179 -15.04 -10.20 -0.01
N TYR A 180 -16.19 -10.16 -0.69
CA TYR A 180 -17.06 -11.33 -0.86
C TYR A 180 -16.33 -12.49 -1.55
N TYR A 181 -15.54 -12.23 -2.59
CA TYR A 181 -14.75 -13.28 -3.24
C TYR A 181 -13.61 -13.82 -2.37
N MET A 182 -12.97 -12.96 -1.57
CA MET A 182 -11.88 -13.36 -0.68
C MET A 182 -12.39 -14.18 0.51
N THR A 183 -13.46 -13.70 1.15
CA THR A 183 -13.98 -14.27 2.40
C THR A 183 -15.04 -15.35 2.18
N ARG A 184 -15.74 -15.32 1.04
CA ARG A 184 -16.87 -16.21 0.69
C ARG A 184 -18.03 -16.16 1.70
N VAL A 185 -18.12 -15.07 2.47
CA VAL A 185 -19.24 -14.79 3.38
C VAL A 185 -20.08 -13.62 2.87
N ALA A 186 -21.34 -13.54 3.29
CA ALA A 186 -22.24 -12.47 2.88
C ALA A 186 -21.65 -11.06 3.17
N PRO A 187 -21.90 -10.06 2.29
CA PRO A 187 -21.44 -8.68 2.48
C PRO A 187 -21.83 -8.10 3.83
N SER A 188 -20.86 -7.54 4.55
CA SER A 188 -21.10 -6.87 5.82
C SER A 188 -21.43 -5.39 5.65
N TRP A 189 -21.10 -4.83 4.47
CA TRP A 189 -21.21 -3.42 4.13
C TRP A 189 -20.27 -2.49 4.93
N GLU A 190 -19.46 -3.02 5.84
CA GLU A 190 -18.46 -2.25 6.61
C GLU A 190 -17.47 -1.55 5.67
N VAL A 191 -16.98 -2.26 4.66
CA VAL A 191 -16.05 -1.73 3.65
C VAL A 191 -16.73 -0.70 2.76
N THR A 192 -17.97 -0.93 2.35
CA THR A 192 -18.73 0.09 1.61
C THR A 192 -18.88 1.38 2.42
N TRP A 193 -19.18 1.28 3.72
CA TRP A 193 -19.26 2.44 4.61
C TRP A 193 -17.93 3.15 4.80
N PHE A 194 -16.81 2.45 4.83
CA PHE A 194 -15.47 3.06 4.80
C PHE A 194 -15.34 4.02 3.62
N PHE A 195 -15.65 3.58 2.40
CA PHE A 195 -15.54 4.44 1.23
C PHE A 195 -16.57 5.58 1.24
N ILE A 196 -17.82 5.33 1.64
CA ILE A 196 -18.83 6.40 1.76
C ILE A 196 -18.37 7.50 2.72
N LEU A 197 -17.86 7.11 3.90
CA LEU A 197 -17.33 8.04 4.89
C LEU A 197 -16.19 8.89 4.30
N HIS A 198 -15.25 8.26 3.59
CA HIS A 198 -14.17 8.98 2.91
C HIS A 198 -14.68 9.90 1.79
N GLY A 199 -15.69 9.49 1.02
CA GLY A 199 -16.31 10.33 -0.01
C GLY A 199 -16.97 11.58 0.57
N VAL A 200 -17.70 11.43 1.68
CA VAL A 200 -18.28 12.56 2.42
C VAL A 200 -17.19 13.46 3.00
N ALA A 201 -16.14 12.89 3.60
CA ALA A 201 -15.02 13.65 4.16
C ALA A 201 -14.29 14.46 3.08
N VAL A 202 -14.01 13.88 1.90
CA VAL A 202 -13.40 14.59 0.76
C VAL A 202 -14.35 15.68 0.22
N ALA A 203 -15.65 15.40 0.14
CA ALA A 203 -16.63 16.40 -0.28
C ALA A 203 -16.69 17.58 0.72
N ALA A 204 -16.69 17.30 2.03
CA ALA A 204 -16.62 18.31 3.08
C ALA A 204 -15.32 19.12 2.99
N GLU A 205 -14.17 18.47 2.76
CA GLU A 205 -12.89 19.14 2.56
C GLU A 205 -12.94 20.10 1.35
N VAL A 206 -13.60 19.72 0.26
CA VAL A 206 -13.82 20.59 -0.91
C VAL A 206 -14.68 21.80 -0.55
N VAL A 207 -15.72 21.63 0.27
CA VAL A 207 -16.56 22.75 0.75
C VAL A 207 -15.73 23.69 1.61
N VAL A 208 -15.00 23.18 2.59
CA VAL A 208 -14.11 23.96 3.47
C VAL A 208 -13.11 24.74 2.63
N LYS A 209 -12.43 24.10 1.67
CA LYS A 209 -11.47 24.76 0.77
C LYS A 209 -12.10 25.87 -0.08
N LYS A 210 -13.40 25.78 -0.42
CA LYS A 210 -14.14 26.79 -1.20
C LYS A 210 -14.67 27.96 -0.36
N VAL A 211 -14.91 27.76 0.94
CA VAL A 211 -15.54 28.75 1.83
C VAL A 211 -14.51 29.44 2.72
N VAL A 212 -13.49 28.71 3.18
CA VAL A 212 -12.49 29.21 4.12
C VAL A 212 -11.37 29.94 3.34
N PRO A 213 -11.03 31.18 3.73
CA PRO A 213 -9.92 31.92 3.15
C PRO A 213 -8.59 31.15 3.29
N GLU A 214 -7.72 31.29 2.30
CA GLU A 214 -6.45 30.54 2.25
C GLU A 214 -5.54 30.79 3.47
N LYS A 215 -5.62 31.99 4.06
CA LYS A 215 -4.88 32.38 5.27
C LYS A 215 -5.27 31.61 6.55
N MET A 216 -6.48 31.04 6.59
CA MET A 216 -6.99 30.26 7.74
C MET A 216 -6.82 28.75 7.54
N ARG A 217 -6.22 28.32 6.44
CA ARG A 217 -6.00 26.89 6.17
C ARG A 217 -4.88 26.37 7.07
N LEU A 218 -5.05 25.14 7.53
CA LEU A 218 -4.03 24.44 8.30
C LEU A 218 -2.75 24.29 7.48
N HIS A 219 -1.61 24.30 8.18
CA HIS A 219 -0.33 24.01 7.54
C HIS A 219 -0.35 22.64 6.86
N PRO A 220 0.21 22.47 5.64
CA PRO A 220 0.11 21.24 4.85
C PRO A 220 0.56 19.98 5.59
N VAL A 221 1.57 20.10 6.45
CA VAL A 221 2.06 18.97 7.28
C VAL A 221 1.03 18.53 8.32
N VAL A 222 0.37 19.48 8.99
CA VAL A 222 -0.64 19.19 10.01
C VAL A 222 -1.89 18.59 9.36
N SER A 223 -2.32 19.17 8.24
CA SER A 223 -3.42 18.66 7.43
C SER A 223 -3.12 17.26 6.89
N GLY A 224 -1.90 17.04 6.40
CA GLY A 224 -1.42 15.75 5.91
C GLY A 224 -1.39 14.67 6.98
N ALA A 225 -0.77 14.96 8.13
CA ALA A 225 -0.74 14.06 9.28
C ALA A 225 -2.16 13.72 9.76
N SER A 226 -3.06 14.70 9.80
CA SER A 226 -4.47 14.49 10.16
C SER A 226 -5.20 13.61 9.14
N ALA A 227 -4.94 13.81 7.84
CA ALA A 227 -5.53 13.00 6.78
C ALA A 227 -5.05 11.53 6.84
N LEU A 228 -3.75 11.31 7.03
CA LEU A 228 -3.18 9.97 7.18
C LEU A 228 -3.68 9.29 8.47
N GLY A 229 -3.75 10.03 9.57
CA GLY A 229 -4.34 9.53 10.82
C GLY A 229 -5.80 9.15 10.66
N PHE A 230 -6.59 9.97 9.97
CA PHE A 230 -7.99 9.67 9.65
C PHE A 230 -8.11 8.37 8.84
N VAL A 231 -7.33 8.24 7.75
CA VAL A 231 -7.30 7.01 6.93
C VAL A 231 -6.91 5.79 7.75
N ALA A 232 -5.88 5.88 8.59
CA ALA A 232 -5.42 4.76 9.40
C ALA A 232 -6.50 4.32 10.40
N VAL A 233 -7.13 5.26 11.10
CA VAL A 233 -8.18 4.98 12.08
C VAL A 233 -9.40 4.36 11.42
N THR A 234 -9.88 4.93 10.30
CA THR A 234 -11.03 4.38 9.58
C THR A 234 -10.73 3.03 8.94
N ALA A 235 -9.50 2.78 8.48
CA ALA A 235 -9.10 1.48 7.94
C ALA A 235 -9.13 0.40 9.02
N VAL A 236 -8.61 0.70 10.22
CA VAL A 236 -8.67 -0.21 11.37
C VAL A 236 -10.11 -0.45 11.83
N TRP A 237 -10.98 0.55 11.71
CA TRP A 237 -12.35 0.46 12.18
C TRP A 237 -13.31 -0.23 11.22
N LEU A 238 -13.21 0.02 9.91
CA LEU A 238 -14.22 -0.38 8.93
C LEU A 238 -13.69 -1.27 7.79
N PHE A 239 -12.37 -1.30 7.58
CA PHE A 239 -11.78 -2.03 6.45
C PHE A 239 -11.15 -3.36 6.88
N LEU A 240 -10.29 -3.34 7.89
CA LEU A 240 -9.59 -4.53 8.40
C LEU A 240 -10.46 -5.55 9.15
N PRO A 241 -11.49 -5.17 9.94
CA PRO A 241 -12.20 -6.12 10.78
C PRO A 241 -12.84 -7.27 10.01
N GLN A 242 -13.35 -7.04 8.80
CA GLN A 242 -13.95 -8.11 7.99
C GLN A 242 -12.92 -9.14 7.53
N LEU A 243 -11.66 -8.76 7.28
CA LEU A 243 -10.60 -9.72 6.92
C LEU A 243 -10.19 -10.55 8.13
N VAL A 244 -10.00 -9.90 9.27
CA VAL A 244 -9.55 -10.56 10.51
C VAL A 244 -10.66 -11.45 11.09
N ARG A 245 -11.92 -10.98 11.13
CA ARG A 245 -13.06 -11.74 11.68
C ARG A 245 -13.34 -13.03 10.91
N ASN A 246 -13.06 -13.03 9.61
CA ASN A 246 -13.27 -14.20 8.75
C ASN A 246 -12.00 -15.05 8.58
N GLY A 247 -10.96 -14.80 9.38
CA GLY A 247 -9.73 -15.60 9.41
C GLY A 247 -8.96 -15.62 8.09
N VAL A 248 -9.11 -14.57 7.25
CA VAL A 248 -8.37 -14.48 5.99
C VAL A 248 -6.87 -14.37 6.27
N ASP A 249 -6.48 -13.65 7.32
CA ASP A 249 -5.09 -13.55 7.77
C ASP A 249 -4.55 -14.92 8.21
N GLU A 250 -5.32 -15.68 8.99
CA GLU A 250 -4.92 -17.01 9.46
C GLU A 250 -4.85 -18.04 8.33
N LYS A 251 -5.82 -18.00 7.40
CA LYS A 251 -5.83 -18.84 6.21
C LYS A 251 -4.61 -18.55 5.33
N ASN A 252 -4.30 -17.27 5.08
CA ASN A 252 -3.12 -16.88 4.32
C ASN A 252 -1.84 -17.39 5.01
N ILE A 253 -1.69 -17.17 6.32
CA ILE A 253 -0.56 -17.70 7.11
C ILE A 253 -0.45 -19.24 7.00
N GLY A 254 -1.58 -19.95 7.08
CA GLY A 254 -1.62 -21.41 6.94
C GLY A 254 -1.26 -21.90 5.54
N GLU A 255 -1.71 -21.22 4.48
CA GLU A 255 -1.32 -21.51 3.10
C GLU A 255 0.17 -21.24 2.87
N TYR A 256 0.72 -20.15 3.43
CA TYR A 256 2.16 -19.90 3.40
C TYR A 256 2.95 -20.99 4.12
N SER A 257 2.48 -21.44 5.29
CA SER A 257 3.11 -22.56 6.00
C SER A 257 3.11 -23.83 5.15
N LYS A 258 2.00 -24.15 4.48
CA LYS A 258 1.92 -25.32 3.59
C LYS A 258 2.81 -25.22 2.38
N VAL A 259 2.91 -24.04 1.76
CA VAL A 259 3.86 -23.80 0.65
C VAL A 259 5.29 -23.94 1.15
N MET A 260 5.60 -23.42 2.35
CA MET A 260 6.90 -23.59 2.99
C MET A 260 7.19 -25.07 3.25
N ASP A 261 6.21 -25.84 3.71
CA ASP A 261 6.34 -27.28 3.98
C ASP A 261 6.44 -28.11 2.69
N LEU A 262 5.77 -27.70 1.61
CA LEU A 262 5.92 -28.26 0.27
C LEU A 262 7.32 -27.99 -0.30
N ILE A 263 7.84 -26.76 -0.11
CA ILE A 263 9.21 -26.40 -0.48
C ILE A 263 10.22 -27.22 0.32
N LYS A 264 9.98 -27.42 1.63
CA LYS A 264 10.78 -28.33 2.46
C LYS A 264 10.75 -29.78 1.94
N GLY A 265 9.63 -30.23 1.37
CA GLY A 265 9.50 -31.57 0.77
C GLY A 265 10.05 -31.70 -0.65
N LEU A 266 10.14 -30.60 -1.41
CA LEU A 266 10.65 -30.55 -2.79
C LEU A 266 12.16 -30.26 -2.87
N LEU A 267 12.72 -29.61 -1.85
CA LEU A 267 14.16 -29.46 -1.72
C LEU A 267 14.74 -30.81 -1.27
N PRO A 268 15.53 -31.50 -2.11
CA PRO A 268 16.09 -32.79 -1.77
C PRO A 268 17.23 -32.55 -0.79
N PHE A 269 16.88 -32.52 0.49
CA PHE A 269 17.85 -32.60 1.55
C PHE A 269 17.31 -33.37 2.74
#